data_AF-T1IX58-F1
#
_entry.id   AF-T1IX58-F1
#
_cell.length_a   1.000
_cell.length_b   1.000
_cell.length_c   1.000
_cell.angle_alpha   90.00
_cell.angle_beta   90.00
_cell.angle_gamma   90.00
#
_symmetry.space_group_name_H-M   'P 1'
#
loop_
_entity.id
_entity.type
_entity.pdbx_description
1 polymer ?
#
loop_
_entity_poly.entity_id
_entity_poly.type
_entity_poly.pdbx_seq_one_letter_code
_entity_poly.pdbx_strand_id
1 'polypeptide(L)'
;MHQIGFIQKLANVFNIVKNEIVKVPVTVGTTLVKCKEGESVEDFPYRSLIGSLMFLASRSRPDILYAVTYLSQLNVLHSGAHVKCLKQVLQYVYRGA
;
A
#
# COMPACT_ATOMS: atom_id res chain seq x y z
N MET A 1 -21.61 -2.95 -6.91
CA MET A 1 -20.54 -3.97 -6.82
C MET A 1 -19.77 -3.76 -5.53
N HIS A 2 -19.85 -4.71 -4.60
CA HIS A 2 -19.42 -4.53 -3.20
C HIS A 2 -17.92 -4.81 -3.05
N GLN A 3 -17.06 -3.80 -3.24
CA GLN A 3 -15.59 -3.94 -3.16
C GLN A 3 -15.06 -4.12 -1.71
N ILE A 4 -15.92 -3.91 -0.70
CA ILE A 4 -15.58 -4.04 0.72
C ILE A 4 -15.09 -5.44 1.07
N GLY A 5 -15.70 -6.48 0.50
CA GLY A 5 -15.28 -7.87 0.71
C GLY A 5 -13.88 -8.17 0.15
N PHE A 6 -13.46 -7.48 -0.92
CA PHE A 6 -12.10 -7.61 -1.45
C PHE A 6 -11.08 -6.92 -0.55
N ILE A 7 -11.40 -5.73 -0.05
CA ILE A 7 -10.54 -4.98 0.88
C ILE A 7 -10.37 -5.75 2.19
N GLN A 8 -11.44 -6.34 2.74
CA GLN A 8 -11.38 -7.21 3.93
C GLN A 8 -10.49 -8.44 3.72
N LYS A 9 -10.63 -9.12 2.57
CA LYS A 9 -9.77 -10.26 2.23
C LYS A 9 -8.29 -9.85 2.15
N LEU A 10 -7.99 -8.72 1.51
CA LEU A 10 -6.62 -8.19 1.46
C LEU A 10 -6.10 -7.84 2.84
N ALA A 11 -6.90 -7.17 3.67
CA ALA A 11 -6.50 -6.82 5.03
C ALA A 11 -6.11 -8.07 5.83
N ASN A 12 -6.86 -9.16 5.70
CA ASN A 12 -6.55 -10.44 6.35
C ASN A 12 -5.25 -11.06 5.82
N VAL A 13 -5.04 -11.10 4.49
CA VAL A 13 -3.82 -11.66 3.88
C VAL A 13 -2.56 -10.92 4.36
N PHE A 14 -2.64 -9.60 4.50
CA PHE A 14 -1.50 -8.77 4.90
C PHE A 14 -1.45 -8.49 6.41
N ASN A 15 -2.29 -9.16 7.22
CA ASN A 15 -2.42 -8.98 8.67
C ASN A 15 -2.59 -7.51 9.10
N ILE A 16 -3.42 -6.77 8.37
CA ILE A 16 -3.74 -5.37 8.63
C ILE A 16 -4.96 -5.27 9.54
N VAL A 17 -4.75 -4.70 10.73
CA VAL A 17 -5.82 -4.33 11.66
C VAL A 17 -6.43 -3.00 11.23
N LYS A 18 -7.76 -2.88 11.33
CA LYS A 18 -8.46 -1.62 11.09
C LYS A 18 -7.95 -0.57 12.07
N ASN A 19 -7.42 0.53 11.57
CA ASN A 19 -6.87 1.60 12.39
C ASN A 19 -7.47 2.95 11.96
N GLU A 20 -8.22 3.59 12.86
CA GLU A 20 -8.90 4.86 12.58
C GLU A 20 -7.95 6.08 12.60
N ILE A 21 -6.75 5.91 13.16
CA ILE A 21 -5.73 6.96 13.27
C ILE A 21 -5.14 7.29 11.89
N VAL A 22 -5.13 6.33 10.96
CA VAL A 22 -4.58 6.53 9.61
C VAL A 22 -5.52 7.38 8.77
N LYS A 23 -5.25 8.69 8.74
CA LYS A 23 -6.06 9.67 8.01
C LYS A 23 -5.59 9.94 6.57
N VAL A 24 -4.37 9.56 6.24
CA VAL A 24 -3.75 9.83 4.93
C VAL A 24 -3.08 8.57 4.36
N PRO A 25 -3.14 8.35 3.03
CA PRO A 25 -2.52 7.20 2.39
C PRO A 25 -0.99 7.25 2.45
N VAL A 26 -0.42 8.44 2.35
CA VAL A 26 1.02 8.71 2.50
C VAL A 26 1.19 9.94 3.39
N THR A 27 2.09 9.88 4.36
CA THR A 27 2.37 10.99 5.26
C THR A 27 3.13 12.09 4.52
N VAL A 28 2.71 13.35 4.68
CA VAL A 28 3.37 14.51 4.05
C VAL A 28 4.81 14.61 4.57
N GLY A 29 5.76 14.80 3.67
CA GLY A 29 7.20 14.81 4.00
C GLY A 29 7.87 13.43 3.97
N THR A 30 7.16 12.37 3.58
CA THR A 30 7.80 11.06 3.36
C THR A 30 8.60 11.09 2.06
N THR A 31 9.89 11.41 2.13
CA THR A 31 10.82 11.27 1.00
C THR A 31 11.19 9.80 0.87
N LEU A 32 10.54 9.06 -0.05
CA LEU A 32 10.94 7.69 -0.36
C LEU A 32 12.11 7.74 -1.33
N VAL A 33 13.32 7.72 -0.77
CA VAL A 33 14.55 7.57 -1.55
C VAL A 33 14.61 6.12 -2.05
N LYS A 34 15.03 5.92 -3.30
CA LYS A 34 15.30 4.57 -3.82
C LYS A 34 16.27 3.86 -2.85
N CYS A 35 15.96 2.61 -2.51
CA CYS A 35 16.84 1.83 -1.66
C CYS A 35 18.21 1.70 -2.31
N LYS A 36 19.27 1.74 -1.50
CA LYS A 36 20.59 1.28 -1.93
C LYS A 36 20.53 -0.24 -2.12
N GLU A 37 21.26 -0.75 -3.11
CA GLU A 37 21.40 -2.19 -3.36
C GLU A 37 21.90 -2.87 -2.06
N GLY A 38 21.14 -3.82 -1.51
CA GLY A 38 21.48 -4.57 -0.29
C GLY A 38 20.52 -4.44 0.91
N GLU A 39 19.58 -3.49 0.90
CA GLU A 39 18.55 -3.34 1.95
C GLU A 39 17.16 -3.87 1.55
N SER A 40 17.09 -4.63 0.45
CA SER A 40 15.85 -5.15 -0.08
C SER A 40 15.24 -6.21 0.84
N VAL A 41 13.96 -6.05 1.16
CA VAL A 41 13.21 -7.05 1.94
C VAL A 41 12.59 -8.05 0.98
N GLU A 42 13.22 -9.20 0.78
CA GLU A 42 12.74 -10.21 -0.19
C GLU A 42 11.47 -10.96 0.26
N ASP A 43 11.18 -10.98 1.56
CA ASP A 43 10.11 -11.82 2.15
C ASP A 43 8.70 -11.19 2.11
N PHE A 44 8.53 -10.06 1.39
CA PHE A 44 7.22 -9.39 1.29
C PHE A 44 6.68 -9.43 -0.15
N PRO A 45 5.41 -9.84 -0.37
CA PRO A 45 4.81 -9.89 -1.71
C PRO A 45 4.39 -8.48 -2.19
N TYR A 46 5.37 -7.59 -2.33
CA TYR A 46 5.19 -6.16 -2.63
C TYR A 46 4.43 -5.94 -3.94
N ARG A 47 4.83 -6.62 -5.01
CA ARG A 47 4.19 -6.50 -6.34
C ARG A 47 2.72 -6.92 -6.33
N SER A 48 2.38 -7.97 -5.58
CA SER A 48 1.00 -8.46 -5.45
C SER A 48 0.12 -7.43 -4.76
N LEU A 49 0.63 -6.82 -3.68
CA LEU A 49 -0.08 -5.76 -2.97
C LEU A 49 -0.24 -4.51 -3.85
N ILE A 50 0.79 -4.12 -4.61
CA ILE A 50 0.69 -2.99 -5.55
C ILE A 50 -0.37 -3.25 -6.62
N GLY A 51 -0.40 -4.43 -7.24
CA GLY A 51 -1.43 -4.76 -8.22
C GLY A 51 -2.84 -4.68 -7.63
N SER A 52 -3.01 -5.19 -6.41
CA SER A 52 -4.27 -5.16 -5.67
C SER A 52 -4.73 -3.73 -5.35
N LEU A 53 -3.82 -2.88 -4.89
CA LEU A 53 -4.10 -1.48 -4.58
C LEU A 53 -4.32 -0.65 -5.85
N MET A 54 -3.62 -0.96 -6.95
CA MET A 54 -3.83 -0.32 -8.24
C MET A 54 -5.22 -0.62 -8.79
N PHE A 55 -5.69 -1.87 -8.64
CA PHE A 55 -7.06 -2.25 -8.99
C PHE A 55 -8.09 -1.43 -8.18
N LEU A 56 -7.88 -1.29 -6.88
CA LEU A 56 -8.73 -0.46 -6.01
C LEU A 56 -8.68 1.02 -6.40
N ALA A 57 -7.50 1.54 -6.71
CA ALA A 57 -7.30 2.93 -7.12
C ALA A 57 -8.08 3.27 -8.39
N SER A 58 -8.01 2.39 -9.39
CA SER A 58 -8.68 2.58 -10.68
C SER A 58 -10.20 2.38 -10.62
N ARG A 59 -10.72 1.67 -9.62
CA ARG A 59 -12.14 1.25 -9.58
C ARG A 59 -12.99 1.98 -8.55
N SER A 60 -12.45 2.34 -7.39
CA SER A 60 -13.25 2.91 -6.29
C SER A 60 -12.55 3.97 -5.45
N ARG A 61 -11.21 3.95 -5.41
CA ARG A 61 -10.42 4.82 -4.52
C ARG A 61 -9.34 5.59 -5.29
N PRO A 62 -9.71 6.49 -6.22
CA PRO A 62 -8.72 7.26 -6.99
C PRO A 62 -7.85 8.15 -6.09
N ASP A 63 -8.28 8.42 -4.85
CA ASP A 63 -7.54 9.15 -3.82
C ASP A 63 -6.21 8.48 -3.42
N ILE A 64 -6.05 7.17 -3.63
CA ILE A 64 -4.78 6.46 -3.40
C ILE A 64 -3.91 6.30 -4.65
N LEU A 65 -4.39 6.70 -5.83
CA LEU A 65 -3.73 6.42 -7.11
C LEU A 65 -2.30 6.98 -7.15
N TYR A 66 -2.11 8.21 -6.68
CA TYR A 66 -0.78 8.84 -6.61
C TYR A 66 0.18 8.02 -5.74
N ALA A 67 -0.25 7.63 -4.54
CA ALA A 67 0.55 6.85 -3.61
C ALA A 67 0.98 5.49 -4.20
N VAL A 68 0.04 4.78 -4.81
CA VAL A 68 0.30 3.47 -5.43
C VAL A 68 1.22 3.61 -6.65
N THR A 69 1.01 4.64 -7.47
CA THR A 69 1.84 4.91 -8.65
C THR A 69 3.27 5.27 -8.28
N TYR A 70 3.44 6.04 -7.20
CA TYR A 70 4.76 6.37 -6.68
C TYR A 70 5.48 5.11 -6.13
N LEU A 71 4.78 4.30 -5.33
CA LEU A 71 5.30 3.06 -4.75
C LEU A 71 5.60 1.97 -5.80
N SER A 72 4.92 1.97 -6.95
CA SER A 72 5.14 0.99 -8.02
C SER A 72 6.50 1.14 -8.71
N GLN A 73 7.09 2.34 -8.67
CA GLN A 73 8.44 2.61 -9.18
C GLN A 73 9.52 1.91 -8.35
N LEU A 74 9.19 1.46 -7.13
CA LEU A 74 10.09 0.79 -6.18
C LEU A 74 9.94 -0.74 -6.19
N ASN A 75 9.28 -1.31 -7.20
CA ASN A 75 9.02 -2.76 -7.31
C ASN A 75 10.26 -3.64 -7.49
N VAL A 76 11.41 -3.06 -7.87
CA VAL A 76 12.68 -3.77 -8.07
C VAL A 76 13.51 -3.77 -6.79
N LEU A 77 13.60 -2.63 -6.10
CA LEU A 77 14.35 -2.46 -4.86
C LEU A 77 13.46 -1.76 -3.83
N HIS A 78 12.94 -2.52 -2.86
CA HIS A 78 12.09 -2.00 -1.80
C HIS A 78 12.66 -2.25 -0.39
N SER A 79 12.70 -1.20 0.42
CA SER A 79 13.06 -1.27 1.84
C SER A 79 11.88 -1.71 2.70
N GLY A 80 12.15 -2.04 3.96
CA GLY A 80 11.13 -2.11 5.01
C GLY A 80 10.33 -0.82 5.16
N ALA A 81 10.94 0.34 4.90
CA ALA A 81 10.24 1.63 4.88
C ALA A 81 9.17 1.70 3.77
N HIS A 82 9.47 1.17 2.58
CA HIS A 82 8.52 1.12 1.45
C HIS A 82 7.36 0.16 1.76
N VAL A 83 7.66 -1.00 2.35
CA VAL A 83 6.64 -1.95 2.82
C VAL A 83 5.72 -1.31 3.86
N LYS A 84 6.28 -0.57 4.81
CA LYS A 84 5.49 0.15 5.84
C LYS A 84 4.56 1.18 5.21
N CYS A 85 5.03 1.95 4.23
CA CYS A 85 4.21 2.91 3.49
C CYS A 85 3.09 2.21 2.70
N LEU A 86 3.39 1.09 2.04
CA LEU A 86 2.40 0.34 1.28
C LEU A 86 1.32 -0.26 2.20
N LYS A 87 1.71 -0.75 3.38
CA LYS A 87 0.77 -1.19 4.43
C LYS A 87 -0.11 -0.03 4.95
N GLN A 88 0.45 1.18 5.08
CA GLN A 88 -0.32 2.37 5.46
C GLN A 88 -1.39 2.72 4.40
N VAL A 89 -1.06 2.62 3.11
CA VAL A 89 -2.05 2.81 2.03
C VAL A 89 -3.19 1.79 2.16
N LEU A 90 -2.88 0.51 2.39
CA LEU A 90 -3.89 -0.52 2.60
C LEU A 90 -4.75 -0.23 3.86
N GLN A 91 -4.15 0.23 4.96
CA GLN A 91 -4.87 0.65 6.17
C GLN A 91 -5.85 1.79 5.88
N TYR A 92 -5.42 2.79 5.13
CA TYR A 92 -6.24 3.94 4.78
C TYR A 92 -7.45 3.55 3.92
N VAL A 93 -7.25 2.62 2.97
CA VAL A 93 -8.35 2.07 2.16
C VAL A 93 -9.30 1.24 3.03
N TYR A 94 -8.77 0.39 3.91
CA TYR A 94 -9.58 -0.45 4.79
C TYR A 94 -10.39 0.34 5.82
N ARG A 95 -9.89 1.49 6.26
CA ARG A 95 -10.65 2.40 7.13
C ARG A 95 -11.94 2.87 6.47
N GLY A 96 -11.89 3.21 5.18
CA GLY A 96 -13.04 3.75 4.43
C GLY A 96 -13.87 2.70 3.70
N ALA A 97 -13.66 1.41 4.01
CA ALA A 97 -14.42 0.28 3.51
C ALA A 97 -15.39 -0.25 4.57
#